data_AF-A0A8J8CP09-F1
#
_entry.id   AF-A0A8J8CP09-F1
#
_cell.length_a   1.000
_cell.length_b   1.000
_cell.length_c   1.000
_cell.angle_alpha   90.00
_cell.angle_beta   90.00
_cell.angle_gamma   90.00
#
_symmetry.space_group_name_H-M   'P 1'
#
loop_
_entity.id
_entity.type
_entity.pdbx_description
1 polymer ?
#
loop_
_entity_poly.entity_id
_entity_poly.type
_entity_poly.pdbx_seq_one_letter_code
_entity_poly.pdbx_strand_id
1 'polypeptide(L)'
;MLKKNARKEILEQIEEGKISAENGLNLLQKMDRADKDISRLVEINSNTVISYETFEDISTQIAPYVKPEFLQALREIHLEDGMSFYELKGLILENLNGDYPKALAKYGYKKLSEDDLYSFLIYGITPEYLYELQKRGYKEIPISQLIKMGIHDVDDEFIDDLIDQGYKDLSPNQLVKLRLRDVTPDFISTLKDLGYTNLSVNQLVKLQANGVTPYFIEQLAEVGLTGLPPSVLLSLVSAGVDKEFVKIARKQFGDEIPLNQILKMRKHGVTEAFVKEMKELGYENLSPNRFVELKKSGVDTKPISSLEELGFSDISVETLVELQDHDVSMKYIKQMLETGIKINSINDFIDLKEHDVTPKYVKNLIDSGLRYKSIPDIIDLYSHDVSPSYIKNLMDFNIKVKAVHDIIDLYSHDVSPQYIQELMDCGVKIKSLEHLTELADHGVSADYLKKLQKTGYQFKNLKELIHIAEHEVEPEFITELLKMGYNKLNDTTIIHLFEYDITADYIIELRQLGYDNLTPKQLMSFAEFEIDADFIKKLQKMGIKNLTPKKIIQAAESELLDFFDD
;
A
#
# COMPACT_ATOMS: atom_id res chain seq x y z
N MET A 1 -32.15 -0.48 -25.23
CA MET A 1 -31.13 -1.56 -25.35
C MET A 1 -29.69 -1.06 -25.29
N LEU A 2 -29.29 -0.05 -26.08
CA LEU A 2 -27.90 0.47 -26.13
C LEU A 2 -27.31 0.90 -24.77
N LYS A 3 -28.11 1.56 -23.91
CA LYS A 3 -27.72 2.02 -22.57
C LYS A 3 -27.43 0.89 -21.57
N LYS A 4 -28.20 -0.20 -21.66
CA LYS A 4 -28.03 -1.37 -20.79
C LYS A 4 -26.72 -2.10 -21.12
N ASN A 5 -26.31 -2.06 -22.40
CA ASN A 5 -25.03 -2.61 -22.85
C ASN A 5 -23.85 -1.71 -22.44
N ALA A 6 -23.94 -0.39 -22.61
CA ALA A 6 -22.87 0.53 -22.22
C ALA A 6 -22.63 0.59 -20.69
N ARG A 7 -23.69 0.56 -19.88
CA ARG A 7 -23.56 0.49 -18.42
C ARG A 7 -22.93 -0.83 -17.97
N LYS A 8 -23.34 -1.93 -18.60
CA LYS A 8 -22.78 -3.26 -18.37
C LYS A 8 -21.29 -3.29 -18.73
N GLU A 9 -20.92 -2.69 -19.86
CA GLU A 9 -19.52 -2.62 -20.32
C GLU A 9 -18.63 -1.77 -19.38
N ILE A 10 -19.15 -0.67 -18.83
CA ILE A 10 -18.41 0.13 -17.83
C ILE A 10 -18.25 -0.64 -16.52
N LEU A 11 -19.29 -1.36 -16.06
CA LEU A 11 -19.22 -2.17 -14.86
C LEU A 11 -18.27 -3.37 -15.04
N GLU A 12 -18.29 -4.02 -16.21
CA GLU A 12 -17.35 -5.07 -16.58
C GLU A 12 -15.90 -4.54 -16.63
N GLN A 13 -15.67 -3.33 -17.14
CA GLN A 13 -14.34 -2.72 -17.12
C GLN A 13 -13.84 -2.35 -15.70
N ILE A 14 -14.75 -2.07 -14.75
CA ILE A 14 -14.40 -1.87 -13.34
C ILE A 14 -14.04 -3.22 -12.70
N GLU A 15 -14.86 -4.25 -12.92
CA GLU A 15 -14.61 -5.61 -12.39
C GLU A 15 -13.32 -6.21 -12.95
N GLU A 16 -13.00 -5.95 -14.22
CA GLU A 16 -11.75 -6.37 -14.87
C GLU A 16 -10.53 -5.48 -14.51
N GLY A 17 -10.72 -4.43 -13.70
CA GLY A 17 -9.64 -3.52 -13.28
C GLY A 17 -9.08 -2.61 -14.39
N LYS A 18 -9.73 -2.55 -15.55
CA LYS A 18 -9.32 -1.71 -16.70
C LYS A 18 -9.54 -0.22 -16.43
N ILE A 19 -10.49 0.12 -15.56
CA ILE A 19 -10.71 1.48 -15.05
C ILE A 19 -10.91 1.44 -13.52
N SER A 20 -10.46 2.48 -12.81
CA SER A 20 -10.63 2.55 -11.36
C SER A 20 -12.10 2.73 -10.96
N ALA A 21 -12.48 2.21 -9.78
CA ALA A 21 -13.84 2.31 -9.28
C ALA A 21 -14.35 3.77 -9.20
N GLU A 22 -13.48 4.72 -8.83
CA GLU A 22 -13.81 6.15 -8.78
C GLU A 22 -14.07 6.73 -10.18
N ASN A 23 -13.25 6.40 -11.17
CA ASN A 23 -13.44 6.86 -12.55
C ASN A 23 -14.66 6.20 -13.20
N GLY A 24 -14.89 4.92 -12.91
CA GLY A 24 -16.09 4.19 -13.28
C GLY A 24 -17.35 4.80 -12.68
N LEU A 25 -17.35 5.11 -11.38
CA LEU A 25 -18.46 5.80 -10.71
C LEU A 25 -18.69 7.20 -11.30
N ASN A 26 -17.62 7.94 -11.63
CA ASN A 26 -17.74 9.25 -12.26
C ASN A 26 -18.30 9.17 -13.70
N LEU A 27 -17.94 8.14 -14.47
CA LEU A 27 -18.52 7.89 -15.80
C LEU A 27 -19.99 7.49 -15.69
N LEU A 28 -20.33 6.64 -14.72
CA LEU A 28 -21.72 6.26 -14.41
C LEU A 28 -22.53 7.47 -13.93
N GLN A 29 -21.98 8.32 -13.07
CA GLN A 29 -22.63 9.55 -12.61
C GLN A 29 -22.75 10.59 -13.72
N LYS A 30 -21.78 10.67 -14.65
CA LYS A 30 -21.90 11.51 -15.85
C LYS A 30 -22.94 10.96 -16.81
N MET A 31 -23.08 9.64 -16.94
CA MET A 31 -24.19 9.01 -17.68
C MET A 31 -25.53 9.27 -16.98
N ASP A 32 -25.61 9.16 -15.66
CA ASP A 32 -26.83 9.43 -14.88
C ASP A 32 -27.19 10.94 -14.85
N ARG A 33 -26.20 11.84 -14.96
CA ARG A 33 -26.42 13.30 -15.12
C ARG A 33 -26.78 13.67 -16.56
N ALA A 34 -26.13 13.04 -17.55
CA ALA A 34 -26.56 13.14 -18.94
C ALA A 34 -27.97 12.56 -19.12
N ASP A 35 -28.36 11.56 -18.32
CA ASP A 35 -29.74 11.08 -18.22
C ASP A 35 -30.64 12.07 -17.48
N LYS A 36 -30.23 12.76 -16.42
CA LYS A 36 -31.11 13.80 -15.85
C LYS A 36 -31.36 14.96 -16.82
N ASP A 37 -30.39 15.27 -17.68
CA ASP A 37 -30.49 16.33 -18.68
C ASP A 37 -31.07 15.84 -20.03
N ILE A 38 -31.06 14.54 -20.34
CA ILE A 38 -31.66 13.95 -21.57
C ILE A 38 -32.98 13.20 -21.28
N SER A 39 -33.13 12.54 -20.14
CA SER A 39 -34.41 11.98 -19.64
C SER A 39 -35.40 13.07 -19.25
N ARG A 40 -34.96 14.29 -18.88
CA ARG A 40 -35.86 15.47 -18.86
C ARG A 40 -36.32 15.90 -20.25
N LEU A 41 -35.62 15.48 -21.31
CA LEU A 41 -35.87 15.91 -22.69
C LEU A 41 -36.46 14.84 -23.61
N VAL A 42 -36.51 13.55 -23.20
CA VAL A 42 -37.03 12.47 -24.06
C VAL A 42 -37.82 11.38 -23.31
N GLU A 43 -37.90 11.37 -21.97
CA GLU A 43 -38.81 10.47 -21.25
C GLU A 43 -39.86 11.27 -20.47
N ILE A 44 -40.79 11.87 -21.21
CA ILE A 44 -42.16 11.85 -20.73
C ILE A 44 -42.58 10.39 -20.78
N ASN A 45 -42.48 9.74 -19.62
CA ASN A 45 -43.06 8.42 -19.41
C ASN A 45 -44.52 8.50 -19.88
N SER A 46 -44.99 7.51 -20.63
CA SER A 46 -46.28 7.52 -21.35
C SER A 46 -47.52 7.73 -20.48
N ASN A 47 -47.35 7.86 -19.15
CA ASN A 47 -48.39 8.02 -18.15
C ASN A 47 -48.21 9.29 -17.29
N THR A 48 -47.33 10.22 -17.65
CA THR A 48 -47.20 11.49 -16.90
C THR A 48 -48.40 12.38 -17.20
N VAL A 49 -49.21 12.60 -16.16
CA VAL A 49 -50.32 13.55 -16.18
C VAL A 49 -49.77 14.98 -16.20
N ILE A 50 -50.26 15.81 -17.11
CA ILE A 50 -49.90 17.23 -17.23
C ILE A 50 -50.50 18.00 -16.04
N SER A 51 -49.70 18.82 -15.36
CA SER A 51 -50.21 19.72 -14.31
C SER A 51 -51.01 20.87 -14.91
N TYR A 52 -51.87 21.51 -14.11
CA TYR A 52 -52.64 22.68 -14.57
C TYR A 52 -51.75 23.81 -15.09
N GLU A 53 -50.66 24.12 -14.39
CA GLU A 53 -49.70 25.16 -14.80
C GLU A 53 -49.04 24.82 -16.14
N THR A 54 -48.51 23.59 -16.28
CA THR A 54 -47.89 23.15 -17.54
C THR A 54 -48.90 23.12 -18.69
N PHE A 55 -50.16 22.81 -18.42
CA PHE A 55 -51.22 22.84 -19.41
C PHE A 55 -51.54 24.26 -19.88
N GLU A 56 -51.65 25.23 -18.97
CA GLU A 56 -51.89 26.64 -19.33
C GLU A 56 -50.72 27.24 -20.10
N ASP A 57 -49.49 26.89 -19.74
CA ASP A 57 -48.28 27.30 -20.46
C ASP A 57 -48.29 26.77 -21.91
N ILE A 58 -48.49 25.46 -22.09
CA ILE A 58 -48.58 24.86 -23.43
C ILE A 58 -49.76 25.46 -24.21
N SER A 59 -50.93 25.58 -23.58
CA SER A 59 -52.13 26.14 -24.20
C SER A 59 -51.91 27.56 -24.72
N THR A 60 -51.18 28.37 -23.95
CA THR A 60 -50.82 29.74 -24.34
C THR A 60 -49.87 29.74 -25.53
N GLN A 61 -48.86 28.88 -25.53
CA GLN A 61 -47.87 28.81 -26.61
C GLN A 61 -48.46 28.31 -27.94
N ILE A 62 -49.37 27.34 -27.89
CA ILE A 62 -49.98 26.79 -29.11
C ILE A 62 -51.15 27.62 -29.64
N ALA A 63 -51.71 28.53 -28.81
CA ALA A 63 -52.95 29.25 -29.12
C ALA A 63 -53.01 29.90 -30.51
N PRO A 64 -51.93 30.51 -31.04
CA PRO A 64 -51.95 31.11 -32.37
C PRO A 64 -52.05 30.11 -33.53
N TYR A 65 -51.77 28.82 -33.27
CA TYR A 65 -51.55 27.80 -34.31
C TYR A 65 -52.60 26.71 -34.36
N VAL A 66 -53.44 26.61 -33.34
CA VAL A 66 -54.54 25.64 -33.28
C VAL A 66 -55.88 26.36 -33.45
N LYS A 67 -56.93 25.63 -33.76
CA LYS A 67 -58.27 26.21 -33.95
C LYS A 67 -58.79 26.85 -32.64
N PRO A 68 -59.44 28.02 -32.67
CA PRO A 68 -60.00 28.65 -31.46
C PRO A 68 -60.98 27.75 -30.70
N GLU A 69 -61.78 26.96 -31.42
CA GLU A 69 -62.74 26.01 -30.85
C GLU A 69 -62.03 24.87 -30.11
N PHE A 70 -60.82 24.51 -30.54
CA PHE A 70 -59.99 23.51 -29.87
C PHE A 70 -59.44 24.03 -28.54
N LEU A 71 -59.00 25.29 -28.46
CA LEU A 71 -58.55 25.90 -27.20
C LEU A 71 -59.69 26.04 -26.19
N GLN A 72 -60.87 26.39 -26.68
CA GLN A 72 -62.07 26.43 -25.85
C GLN A 72 -62.41 25.03 -25.32
N ALA A 73 -62.45 24.02 -26.19
CA ALA A 73 -62.70 22.65 -25.80
C ALA A 73 -61.64 22.13 -24.81
N LEU A 74 -60.37 22.46 -25.02
CA LEU A 74 -59.26 22.11 -24.13
C LEU A 74 -59.44 22.70 -22.72
N ARG A 75 -59.83 23.97 -22.59
CA ARG A 75 -60.07 24.64 -21.30
C ARG A 75 -61.32 24.16 -20.56
N GLU A 76 -62.27 23.58 -21.30
CA GLU A 76 -63.47 22.95 -20.74
C GLU A 76 -63.18 21.53 -20.22
N ILE A 77 -62.01 20.94 -20.51
CA ILE A 77 -61.57 19.66 -19.94
C ILE A 77 -61.18 19.88 -18.47
N HIS A 78 -61.87 19.19 -17.56
CA HIS A 78 -61.47 19.10 -16.17
C HIS A 78 -60.19 18.26 -16.06
N LEU A 79 -59.03 18.91 -15.88
CA LEU A 79 -57.71 18.28 -15.75
C LEU A 79 -57.60 17.28 -14.57
N GLU A 80 -58.60 17.20 -13.70
CA GLU A 80 -58.72 16.22 -12.61
C GLU A 80 -58.74 14.75 -13.11
N ASP A 81 -59.14 14.51 -14.36
CA ASP A 81 -59.15 13.16 -14.98
C ASP A 81 -57.78 12.72 -15.55
N GLY A 82 -56.81 13.62 -15.56
CA GLY A 82 -55.42 13.36 -15.93
C GLY A 82 -55.17 13.15 -17.42
N MET A 83 -54.94 14.23 -18.17
CA MET A 83 -54.49 14.17 -19.56
C MET A 83 -53.00 13.81 -19.62
N SER A 84 -52.66 12.77 -20.40
CA SER A 84 -51.27 12.45 -20.70
C SER A 84 -50.71 13.39 -21.78
N PHE A 85 -49.39 13.57 -21.77
CA PHE A 85 -48.71 14.31 -22.83
C PHE A 85 -48.90 13.73 -24.24
N TYR A 86 -49.10 12.41 -24.39
CA TYR A 86 -49.35 11.80 -25.69
C TYR A 86 -50.75 12.11 -26.22
N GLU A 87 -51.75 12.18 -25.32
CA GLU A 87 -53.11 12.57 -25.69
C GLU A 87 -53.16 14.04 -26.10
N LEU A 88 -52.51 14.93 -25.32
CA LEU A 88 -52.40 16.34 -25.71
C LEU A 88 -51.67 16.49 -27.05
N LYS A 89 -50.59 15.73 -27.26
CA LYS A 89 -49.86 15.69 -28.53
C LYS A 89 -50.74 15.33 -29.72
N GLY A 90 -51.48 14.22 -29.62
CA GLY A 90 -52.37 13.78 -30.70
C GLY A 90 -53.43 14.84 -31.01
N LEU A 91 -54.03 15.41 -29.98
CA LEU A 91 -55.06 16.45 -30.10
C LEU A 91 -54.54 17.74 -30.75
N ILE A 92 -53.33 18.20 -30.38
CA ILE A 92 -52.68 19.36 -30.99
C ILE A 92 -52.47 19.12 -32.49
N LEU A 93 -51.97 17.93 -32.86
CA LEU A 93 -51.69 17.60 -34.26
C LEU A 93 -52.96 17.52 -35.11
N GLU A 94 -54.03 16.89 -34.60
CA GLU A 94 -55.31 16.80 -35.30
C GLU A 94 -55.98 18.17 -35.51
N ASN A 95 -55.75 19.11 -34.59
CA ASN A 95 -56.35 20.44 -34.62
C ASN A 95 -55.40 21.55 -35.07
N LEU A 96 -54.20 21.18 -35.54
CA LEU A 96 -53.21 22.11 -36.04
C LEU A 96 -53.75 22.85 -37.28
N ASN A 97 -53.63 24.17 -37.27
CA ASN A 97 -53.97 24.99 -38.43
C ASN A 97 -52.95 24.72 -39.56
N GLY A 98 -53.44 24.35 -40.74
CA GLY A 98 -52.61 24.09 -41.92
C GLY A 98 -51.77 25.28 -42.40
N ASP A 99 -52.00 26.48 -41.87
CA ASP A 99 -51.17 27.65 -42.14
C ASP A 99 -49.85 27.68 -41.34
N TYR A 100 -49.76 26.99 -40.20
CA TYR A 100 -48.52 26.92 -39.42
C TYR A 100 -47.39 26.18 -40.16
N PRO A 101 -47.56 24.94 -40.67
CA PRO A 101 -46.55 24.29 -41.50
C PRO A 101 -46.18 25.10 -42.76
N LYS A 102 -47.15 25.81 -43.37
CA LYS A 102 -46.88 26.69 -44.51
C LYS A 102 -46.02 27.89 -44.11
N ALA A 103 -46.23 28.46 -42.92
CA ALA A 103 -45.43 29.56 -42.40
C ALA A 103 -43.99 29.11 -42.11
N LEU A 104 -43.79 27.96 -41.47
CA LEU A 104 -42.46 27.38 -41.22
C LEU A 104 -41.69 27.08 -42.52
N ALA A 105 -42.38 26.63 -43.57
CA ALA A 105 -41.78 26.36 -44.88
C ALA A 105 -41.16 27.59 -45.55
N LYS A 106 -41.62 28.81 -45.20
CA LYS A 106 -41.01 30.08 -45.68
C LYS A 106 -39.58 30.27 -45.17
N TYR A 107 -39.27 29.71 -44.00
CA TYR A 107 -37.95 29.79 -43.36
C TYR A 107 -37.03 28.60 -43.71
N GLY A 108 -37.44 27.74 -44.65
CA GLY A 108 -36.63 26.63 -45.15
C GLY A 108 -36.98 25.26 -44.57
N TYR A 109 -37.84 25.19 -43.56
CA TYR A 109 -38.26 23.94 -42.93
C TYR A 109 -39.40 23.26 -43.71
N LYS A 110 -39.03 22.66 -44.83
CA LYS A 110 -39.93 21.92 -45.74
C LYS A 110 -39.87 20.44 -45.40
N LYS A 111 -41.03 19.77 -45.30
CA LYS A 111 -41.16 18.33 -44.96
C LYS A 111 -40.84 17.99 -43.49
N LEU A 112 -41.34 18.80 -42.56
CA LEU A 112 -41.36 18.45 -41.15
C LEU A 112 -42.26 17.23 -40.93
N SER A 113 -41.81 16.30 -40.08
CA SER A 113 -42.68 15.23 -39.59
C SER A 113 -43.73 15.78 -38.63
N GLU A 114 -44.76 15.00 -38.33
CA GLU A 114 -45.74 15.35 -37.29
C GLU A 114 -45.05 15.58 -35.93
N ASP A 115 -44.06 14.74 -35.61
CA ASP A 115 -43.26 14.90 -34.40
C ASP A 115 -42.49 16.23 -34.36
N ASP A 116 -41.91 16.65 -35.47
CA ASP A 116 -41.19 17.93 -35.55
C ASP A 116 -42.13 19.13 -35.37
N LEU A 117 -43.30 19.11 -36.02
CA LEU A 117 -44.31 20.17 -35.90
C LEU A 117 -44.80 20.31 -34.47
N TYR A 118 -45.05 19.18 -33.81
CA TYR A 118 -45.42 19.14 -32.41
C TYR A 118 -44.32 19.71 -31.51
N SER A 119 -43.08 19.26 -31.66
CA SER A 119 -41.96 19.77 -30.87
C SER A 119 -41.75 21.27 -31.10
N PHE A 120 -41.94 21.75 -32.33
CA PHE A 120 -41.84 23.18 -32.61
C PHE A 120 -42.90 23.99 -31.88
N LEU A 121 -44.14 23.51 -31.81
CA LEU A 121 -45.22 24.18 -31.08
C LEU A 121 -44.97 24.21 -29.57
N ILE A 122 -44.58 23.07 -28.98
CA ILE A 122 -44.39 22.94 -27.54
C ILE A 122 -43.16 23.70 -27.04
N TYR A 123 -42.12 23.83 -27.86
CA TYR A 123 -40.88 24.50 -27.46
C TYR A 123 -40.80 25.92 -28.05
N GLY A 124 -41.94 26.53 -28.38
CA GLY A 124 -42.01 27.95 -28.76
C GLY A 124 -41.31 28.31 -30.08
N ILE A 125 -41.12 27.36 -30.99
CA ILE A 125 -40.50 27.60 -32.30
C ILE A 125 -41.56 28.13 -33.26
N THR A 126 -41.74 29.45 -33.20
CA THR A 126 -42.73 30.19 -33.99
C THR A 126 -42.15 30.72 -35.31
N PRO A 127 -43.00 31.03 -36.32
CA PRO A 127 -42.58 31.77 -37.50
C PRO A 127 -41.88 33.10 -37.17
N GLU A 128 -42.34 33.79 -36.12
CA GLU A 128 -41.77 35.02 -35.61
C GLU A 128 -40.38 34.79 -35.01
N TYR A 129 -40.20 33.74 -34.19
CA TYR A 129 -38.90 33.35 -33.64
C TYR A 129 -37.91 32.98 -34.75
N LEU A 130 -38.33 32.21 -35.75
CA LEU A 130 -37.48 31.89 -36.92
C LEU A 130 -37.11 33.13 -37.73
N TYR A 131 -38.02 34.10 -37.86
CA TYR A 131 -37.73 35.38 -38.49
C TYR A 131 -36.66 36.16 -37.72
N GLU A 132 -36.81 36.28 -36.41
CA GLU A 132 -35.87 36.98 -35.54
C GLU A 132 -34.50 36.29 -35.52
N LEU A 133 -34.45 34.95 -35.56
CA LEU A 133 -33.21 34.18 -35.73
C LEU A 133 -32.52 34.48 -37.08
N GLN A 134 -33.27 34.42 -38.20
CA GLN A 134 -32.69 34.69 -39.52
C GLN A 134 -32.18 36.12 -39.67
N LYS A 135 -32.87 37.10 -39.07
CA LYS A 135 -32.47 38.51 -39.00
C LYS A 135 -31.12 38.70 -38.28
N ARG A 136 -30.85 37.87 -37.27
CA ARG A 136 -29.57 37.80 -36.53
C ARG A 136 -28.52 36.91 -37.20
N GLY A 137 -28.79 36.42 -38.41
CA GLY A 137 -27.86 35.62 -39.21
C GLY A 137 -27.93 34.11 -38.98
N TYR A 138 -28.80 33.64 -38.08
CA TYR A 138 -29.01 32.22 -37.85
C TYR A 138 -29.90 31.62 -38.95
N LYS A 139 -29.26 31.03 -39.96
CA LYS A 139 -29.91 30.39 -41.10
C LYS A 139 -29.68 28.89 -41.05
N GLU A 140 -30.63 28.12 -41.57
CA GLU A 140 -30.50 26.67 -41.78
C GLU A 140 -30.11 25.89 -40.51
N ILE A 141 -30.61 26.30 -39.34
CA ILE A 141 -30.35 25.59 -38.09
C ILE A 141 -30.98 24.19 -38.19
N PRO A 142 -30.25 23.10 -37.90
CA PRO A 142 -30.85 21.76 -37.89
C PRO A 142 -32.07 21.70 -36.97
N ILE A 143 -33.12 20.99 -37.38
CA ILE A 143 -34.38 20.83 -36.63
C ILE A 143 -34.11 20.43 -35.16
N SER A 144 -33.26 19.43 -34.96
CA SER A 144 -32.88 18.94 -33.64
C SER A 144 -32.18 20.00 -32.78
N GLN A 145 -31.51 20.97 -33.40
CA GLN A 145 -30.84 22.06 -32.71
C GLN A 145 -31.80 23.21 -32.37
N LEU A 146 -32.76 23.53 -33.24
CA LEU A 146 -33.84 24.46 -32.91
C LEU A 146 -34.66 23.97 -31.72
N ILE A 147 -35.00 22.68 -31.72
CA ILE A 147 -35.72 22.04 -30.60
C ILE A 147 -34.92 22.21 -29.29
N LYS A 148 -33.60 21.97 -29.32
CA LYS A 148 -32.74 22.22 -28.15
C LYS A 148 -32.69 23.69 -27.73
N MET A 149 -32.74 24.62 -28.69
CA MET A 149 -32.80 26.05 -28.38
C MET A 149 -34.10 26.42 -27.66
N GLY A 150 -35.25 25.96 -28.17
CA GLY A 150 -36.55 26.18 -27.52
C GLY A 150 -36.65 25.52 -26.15
N ILE A 151 -36.19 24.28 -26.02
CA ILE A 151 -36.12 23.54 -24.75
C ILE A 151 -35.34 24.29 -23.66
N HIS A 152 -34.28 25.00 -24.05
CA HIS A 152 -33.39 25.70 -23.12
C HIS A 152 -33.65 27.21 -23.11
N ASP A 153 -34.84 27.65 -23.53
CA ASP A 153 -35.28 29.05 -23.50
C ASP A 153 -34.30 30.02 -24.18
N VAL A 154 -33.73 29.61 -25.32
CA VAL A 154 -32.89 30.49 -26.13
C VAL A 154 -33.80 31.38 -26.98
N ASP A 155 -34.34 32.43 -26.38
CA ASP A 155 -35.17 33.45 -27.04
C ASP A 155 -34.33 34.55 -27.72
N ASP A 156 -35.00 35.44 -28.45
CA ASP A 156 -34.36 36.55 -29.17
C ASP A 156 -33.80 37.62 -28.23
N GLU A 157 -34.43 37.86 -27.08
CA GLU A 157 -33.94 38.76 -26.03
C GLU A 157 -32.59 38.29 -25.47
N PHE A 158 -32.46 37.01 -25.11
CA PHE A 158 -31.21 36.44 -24.65
C PHE A 158 -30.08 36.54 -25.69
N ILE A 159 -30.40 36.35 -26.96
CA ILE A 159 -29.42 36.49 -28.04
C ILE A 159 -28.97 37.95 -28.17
N ASP A 160 -29.91 38.91 -28.13
CA ASP A 160 -29.60 40.34 -28.18
C ASP A 160 -28.76 40.78 -26.99
N ASP A 161 -29.14 40.36 -25.78
CA ASP A 161 -28.39 40.64 -24.57
C ASP A 161 -26.95 40.12 -24.66
N LEU A 162 -26.74 38.91 -25.20
CA LEU A 162 -25.40 38.38 -25.41
C LEU A 162 -24.61 39.19 -26.45
N ILE A 163 -25.26 39.65 -27.53
CA ILE A 163 -24.66 40.52 -28.55
C ILE A 163 -24.24 41.87 -27.94
N ASP A 164 -25.09 42.45 -27.10
CA ASP A 164 -24.83 43.70 -26.37
C ASP A 164 -23.70 43.52 -25.35
N GLN A 165 -23.62 42.33 -24.76
CA GLN A 165 -22.47 41.89 -23.98
C GLN A 165 -21.24 41.53 -24.84
N GLY A 166 -21.27 41.78 -26.15
CA GLY A 166 -20.12 41.62 -27.05
C GLY A 166 -19.86 40.19 -27.54
N TYR A 167 -20.73 39.23 -27.20
CA TYR A 167 -20.67 37.86 -27.68
C TYR A 167 -21.44 37.73 -29.00
N LYS A 168 -20.80 38.17 -30.08
CA LYS A 168 -21.32 38.09 -31.44
C LYS A 168 -21.03 36.73 -32.07
N ASP A 169 -21.81 36.37 -33.08
CA ASP A 169 -21.60 35.18 -33.93
C ASP A 169 -21.51 33.85 -33.15
N LEU A 170 -22.24 33.76 -32.03
CA LEU A 170 -22.34 32.51 -31.28
C LEU A 170 -23.03 31.45 -32.14
N SER A 171 -22.53 30.23 -32.11
CA SER A 171 -23.27 29.11 -32.72
C SER A 171 -24.52 28.78 -31.89
N PRO A 172 -25.58 28.21 -32.50
CA PRO A 172 -26.73 27.65 -31.79
C PRO A 172 -26.35 26.74 -30.62
N ASN A 173 -25.29 25.94 -30.79
CA ASN A 173 -24.75 25.07 -29.74
C ASN A 173 -24.17 25.86 -28.55
N GLN A 174 -23.52 26.99 -28.80
CA GLN A 174 -22.97 27.84 -27.75
C GLN A 174 -24.07 28.56 -26.98
N LEU A 175 -25.12 29.04 -27.65
CA LEU A 175 -26.29 29.64 -26.99
C LEU A 175 -26.95 28.66 -26.03
N VAL A 176 -27.24 27.45 -26.51
CA VAL A 176 -27.79 26.36 -25.69
C VAL A 176 -26.86 26.04 -24.52
N LYS A 177 -25.54 25.98 -24.76
CA LYS A 177 -24.57 25.68 -23.71
C LYS A 177 -24.53 26.73 -22.59
N LEU A 178 -24.75 28.01 -22.92
CA LEU A 178 -24.83 29.09 -21.94
C LEU A 178 -26.08 28.95 -21.07
N ARG A 179 -27.26 28.77 -21.69
CA ARG A 179 -28.52 28.53 -20.97
C ARG A 179 -28.48 27.27 -20.09
N LEU A 180 -27.98 26.15 -20.61
CA LEU A 180 -27.84 24.89 -19.88
C LEU A 180 -27.01 25.01 -18.59
N ARG A 181 -26.17 26.05 -18.49
CA ARG A 181 -25.28 26.28 -17.35
C ARG A 181 -25.62 27.56 -16.62
N ASP A 182 -26.82 28.10 -16.83
CA ASP A 182 -27.33 29.31 -16.17
C ASP A 182 -26.37 30.50 -16.29
N VAL A 183 -25.70 30.63 -17.45
CA VAL A 183 -24.86 31.78 -17.75
C VAL A 183 -25.75 32.89 -18.29
N THR A 184 -26.10 33.83 -17.42
CA THR A 184 -26.98 34.95 -17.74
C THR A 184 -26.21 36.18 -18.27
N PRO A 185 -26.85 37.08 -19.02
CA PRO A 185 -26.27 38.37 -19.37
C PRO A 185 -25.85 39.19 -18.16
N ASP A 186 -26.62 39.16 -17.08
CA ASP A 186 -26.31 39.80 -15.80
C ASP A 186 -25.02 39.25 -15.15
N PHE A 187 -24.86 37.92 -15.15
CA PHE A 187 -23.62 37.29 -14.68
C PHE A 187 -22.41 37.74 -15.52
N ILE A 188 -22.56 37.80 -16.85
CA ILE A 188 -21.50 38.27 -17.76
C ILE A 188 -21.18 39.75 -17.50
N SER A 189 -22.20 40.60 -17.35
CA SER A 189 -22.05 42.03 -17.07
C SER A 189 -21.31 42.25 -15.77
N THR A 190 -21.74 41.59 -14.70
CA THR A 190 -21.10 41.71 -13.38
C THR A 190 -19.65 41.24 -13.40
N LEU A 191 -19.34 40.14 -14.12
CA LEU A 191 -17.95 39.71 -14.30
C LEU A 191 -17.10 40.77 -15.02
N LYS A 192 -17.64 41.46 -16.03
CA LYS A 192 -16.94 42.56 -16.70
C LYS A 192 -16.69 43.74 -15.77
N ASP A 193 -17.67 44.11 -14.95
CA ASP A 193 -17.55 45.19 -13.96
C ASP A 193 -16.47 44.88 -12.92
N LEU A 194 -16.31 43.59 -12.60
CA LEU A 194 -15.21 43.07 -11.76
C LEU A 194 -13.87 42.92 -12.52
N GLY A 195 -13.80 43.36 -13.77
CA GLY A 195 -12.59 43.39 -14.60
C GLY A 195 -12.34 42.15 -15.47
N TYR A 196 -13.22 41.14 -15.41
CA TYR A 196 -13.10 39.91 -16.21
C TYR A 196 -13.71 40.11 -17.60
N THR A 197 -12.97 40.83 -18.44
CA THR A 197 -13.34 41.09 -19.83
C THR A 197 -12.84 39.99 -20.78
N ASN A 198 -13.47 39.87 -21.95
CA ASN A 198 -13.04 38.97 -23.03
C ASN A 198 -12.97 37.47 -22.64
N LEU A 199 -13.83 37.03 -21.72
CA LEU A 199 -13.95 35.61 -21.40
C LEU A 199 -14.54 34.86 -22.60
N SER A 200 -14.03 33.66 -22.90
CA SER A 200 -14.68 32.78 -23.87
C SER A 200 -15.95 32.17 -23.28
N VAL A 201 -16.89 31.74 -24.14
CA VAL A 201 -18.07 30.95 -23.73
C VAL A 201 -17.68 29.76 -22.85
N ASN A 202 -16.59 29.08 -23.17
CA ASN A 202 -16.09 27.96 -22.38
C ASN A 202 -15.60 28.37 -20.98
N GLN A 203 -15.02 29.57 -20.84
CA GLN A 203 -14.60 30.09 -19.53
C GLN A 203 -15.80 30.51 -18.69
N LEU A 204 -16.77 31.23 -19.27
CA LEU A 204 -18.01 31.61 -18.58
C LEU A 204 -18.73 30.38 -18.03
N VAL A 205 -18.93 29.38 -18.89
CA VAL A 205 -19.56 28.10 -18.51
C VAL A 205 -18.77 27.39 -17.41
N LYS A 206 -17.43 27.37 -17.50
CA LYS A 206 -16.61 26.73 -16.46
C LYS A 206 -16.72 27.46 -15.12
N LEU A 207 -16.67 28.79 -15.11
CA LEU A 207 -16.78 29.59 -13.89
C LEU A 207 -18.13 29.33 -13.22
N GLN A 208 -19.22 29.49 -13.97
CA GLN A 208 -20.57 29.30 -13.47
C GLN A 208 -20.83 27.86 -12.99
N ALA A 209 -20.45 26.86 -13.79
CA ALA A 209 -20.66 25.45 -13.45
C ALA A 209 -19.85 24.97 -12.22
N ASN A 210 -18.80 25.69 -11.84
CA ASN A 210 -18.00 25.39 -10.64
C ASN A 210 -18.28 26.34 -9.49
N GLY A 211 -19.35 27.14 -9.56
CA GLY A 211 -19.79 28.00 -8.45
C GLY A 211 -18.92 29.24 -8.22
N VAL A 212 -18.18 29.71 -9.24
CA VAL A 212 -17.48 31.00 -9.15
C VAL A 212 -18.49 32.11 -9.39
N THR A 213 -19.04 32.67 -8.31
CA THR A 213 -20.03 33.75 -8.36
C THR A 213 -19.39 35.14 -8.30
N PRO A 214 -20.07 36.20 -8.78
CA PRO A 214 -19.59 37.58 -8.59
C PRO A 214 -19.39 37.93 -7.11
N TYR A 215 -20.34 37.53 -6.26
CA TYR A 215 -20.22 37.67 -4.80
C TYR A 215 -18.93 37.04 -4.27
N PHE A 216 -18.58 35.82 -4.70
CA PHE A 216 -17.32 35.18 -4.29
C PHE A 216 -16.09 36.01 -4.69
N ILE A 217 -16.06 36.56 -5.91
CA ILE A 217 -14.96 37.40 -6.40
C ILE A 217 -14.87 38.71 -5.59
N GLU A 218 -15.99 39.35 -5.29
CA GLU A 218 -16.06 40.55 -4.45
C GLU A 218 -15.53 40.28 -3.03
N GLN A 219 -15.93 39.15 -2.43
CA GLN A 219 -15.45 38.75 -1.11
C GLN A 219 -13.93 38.54 -1.09
N LEU A 220 -13.32 38.05 -2.17
CA LEU A 220 -11.88 37.96 -2.31
C LEU A 220 -11.22 39.35 -2.51
N ALA A 221 -11.86 40.23 -3.26
CA ALA A 221 -11.39 41.61 -3.46
C ALA A 221 -11.34 42.41 -2.14
N GLU A 222 -12.29 42.19 -1.23
CA GLU A 222 -12.29 42.80 0.12
C GLU A 222 -11.04 42.45 0.95
N VAL A 223 -10.44 41.28 0.69
CA VAL A 223 -9.18 40.87 1.31
C VAL A 223 -8.00 41.10 0.36
N GLY A 224 -8.11 42.02 -0.59
CA GLY A 224 -7.02 42.42 -1.48
C GLY A 224 -6.59 41.35 -2.49
N LEU A 225 -7.37 40.28 -2.67
CA LEU A 225 -7.17 39.29 -3.72
C LEU A 225 -7.95 39.70 -4.97
N THR A 226 -7.46 40.72 -5.66
CA THR A 226 -8.08 41.29 -6.86
C THR A 226 -7.45 40.75 -8.15
N GLY A 227 -8.20 40.77 -9.25
CA GLY A 227 -7.69 40.45 -10.59
C GLY A 227 -7.10 39.04 -10.75
N LEU A 228 -7.57 38.08 -9.96
CA LEU A 228 -7.08 36.70 -10.01
C LEU A 228 -7.43 36.05 -11.37
N PRO A 229 -6.52 35.27 -11.98
CA PRO A 229 -6.87 34.53 -13.20
C PRO A 229 -8.06 33.58 -12.97
N PRO A 230 -8.94 33.35 -13.97
CA PRO A 230 -10.06 32.41 -13.85
C PRO A 230 -9.68 31.01 -13.33
N SER A 231 -8.51 30.50 -13.70
CA SER A 231 -7.98 29.22 -13.21
C SER A 231 -7.68 29.21 -11.71
N VAL A 232 -7.26 30.35 -11.16
CA VAL A 232 -7.01 30.52 -9.72
C VAL A 232 -8.34 30.59 -8.97
N LEU A 233 -9.32 31.34 -9.47
CA LEU A 233 -10.66 31.38 -8.87
C LEU A 233 -11.28 29.98 -8.75
N LEU A 234 -11.20 29.20 -9.84
CA LEU A 234 -11.66 27.81 -9.85
C LEU A 234 -10.96 26.95 -8.80
N SER A 235 -9.65 27.15 -8.63
CA SER A 235 -8.86 26.42 -7.63
C SER A 235 -9.26 26.79 -6.19
N LEU A 236 -9.54 28.07 -5.93
CA LEU A 236 -9.98 28.56 -4.63
C LEU A 236 -11.37 28.01 -4.27
N VAL A 237 -12.34 28.08 -5.18
CA VAL A 237 -13.68 27.52 -4.95
C VAL A 237 -13.62 26.01 -4.76
N SER A 238 -12.86 25.29 -5.60
CA SER A 238 -12.72 23.83 -5.48
C SER A 238 -12.07 23.40 -4.16
N ALA A 239 -11.19 24.23 -3.60
CA ALA A 239 -10.60 23.97 -2.28
C ALA A 239 -11.47 24.50 -1.13
N GLY A 240 -12.55 25.25 -1.42
CA GLY A 240 -13.38 25.90 -0.41
C GLY A 240 -12.65 27.01 0.34
N VAL A 241 -11.74 27.73 -0.31
CA VAL A 241 -11.06 28.91 0.24
C VAL A 241 -12.00 30.11 0.11
N ASP A 242 -12.46 30.65 1.23
CA ASP A 242 -13.30 31.84 1.32
C ASP A 242 -12.55 33.02 1.97
N LYS A 243 -13.23 34.18 2.04
CA LYS A 243 -12.71 35.41 2.66
C LYS A 243 -12.24 35.20 4.10
N GLU A 244 -13.01 34.46 4.89
CA GLU A 244 -12.71 34.26 6.30
C GLU A 244 -11.49 33.36 6.49
N PHE A 245 -11.34 32.32 5.67
CA PHE A 245 -10.14 31.50 5.68
C PHE A 245 -8.88 32.28 5.30
N VAL A 246 -8.96 33.18 4.32
CA VAL A 246 -7.84 34.08 3.95
C VAL A 246 -7.46 35.00 5.12
N LYS A 247 -8.44 35.61 5.81
CA LYS A 247 -8.20 36.45 6.99
C LYS A 247 -7.54 35.67 8.12
N ILE A 248 -8.03 34.46 8.40
CA ILE A 248 -7.47 33.56 9.41
C ILE A 248 -6.01 33.23 9.07
N ALA A 249 -5.73 32.87 7.82
CA ALA A 249 -4.37 32.54 7.39
C ALA A 249 -3.42 33.75 7.57
N ARG A 250 -3.83 34.95 7.16
CA ARG A 250 -3.00 36.16 7.35
C ARG A 250 -2.82 36.53 8.82
N LYS A 251 -3.86 36.38 9.65
CA LYS A 251 -3.75 36.59 11.09
C LYS A 251 -2.73 35.66 11.74
N GLN A 252 -2.66 34.41 11.28
CA GLN A 252 -1.78 33.40 11.87
C GLN A 252 -0.35 33.44 11.34
N PHE A 253 -0.15 33.86 10.08
CA PHE A 253 1.11 33.71 9.34
C PHE A 253 1.63 35.00 8.70
N GLY A 254 0.97 36.13 8.92
CA GLY A 254 1.29 37.44 8.34
C GLY A 254 0.57 37.74 7.03
N ASP A 255 0.41 39.04 6.73
CA ASP A 255 -0.34 39.50 5.55
C ASP A 255 0.29 39.09 4.21
N GLU A 256 1.60 38.84 4.20
CA GLU A 256 2.39 38.45 3.02
C GLU A 256 2.33 36.95 2.69
N ILE A 257 1.55 36.14 3.42
CA ILE A 257 1.44 34.71 3.12
C ILE A 257 1.01 34.49 1.65
N PRO A 258 1.79 33.72 0.86
CA PRO A 258 1.46 33.48 -0.53
C PRO A 258 0.11 32.75 -0.70
N LEU A 259 -0.70 33.17 -1.69
CA LEU A 259 -2.01 32.58 -1.96
C LEU A 259 -1.94 31.05 -2.22
N ASN A 260 -0.87 30.58 -2.86
CA ASN A 260 -0.66 29.14 -3.08
C ASN A 260 -0.46 28.37 -1.77
N GLN A 261 0.04 29.02 -0.70
CA GLN A 261 0.15 28.41 0.62
C GLN A 261 -1.21 28.35 1.32
N ILE A 262 -2.01 29.42 1.26
CA ILE A 262 -3.39 29.41 1.75
C ILE A 262 -4.19 28.27 1.08
N LEU A 263 -4.05 28.12 -0.25
CA LEU A 263 -4.70 27.06 -0.99
C LEU A 263 -4.28 25.66 -0.52
N LYS A 264 -2.98 25.42 -0.33
CA LYS A 264 -2.45 24.14 0.19
C LYS A 264 -2.96 23.85 1.59
N MET A 265 -2.92 24.84 2.48
CA MET A 265 -3.44 24.73 3.84
C MET A 265 -4.90 24.29 3.85
N ARG A 266 -5.75 24.93 3.06
CA ARG A 266 -7.17 24.58 2.97
C ARG A 266 -7.35 23.16 2.42
N LYS A 267 -6.67 22.83 1.33
CA LYS A 267 -6.75 21.51 0.67
C LYS A 267 -6.36 20.36 1.61
N HIS A 268 -5.41 20.60 2.51
CA HIS A 268 -4.94 19.61 3.48
C HIS A 268 -5.60 19.73 4.86
N GLY A 269 -6.65 20.54 5.00
CA GLY A 269 -7.42 20.62 6.24
C GLY A 269 -6.68 21.27 7.42
N VAL A 270 -5.76 22.19 7.15
CA VAL A 270 -5.13 23.01 8.20
C VAL A 270 -6.15 24.05 8.68
N THR A 271 -6.64 23.88 9.91
CA THR A 271 -7.66 24.74 10.53
C THR A 271 -7.05 25.73 11.52
N GLU A 272 -7.78 26.80 11.86
CA GLU A 272 -7.33 27.74 12.91
C GLU A 272 -7.16 27.03 14.26
N ALA A 273 -8.09 26.12 14.60
CA ALA A 273 -8.04 25.34 15.82
C ALA A 273 -6.76 24.51 15.90
N PHE A 274 -6.45 23.76 14.83
CA PHE A 274 -5.23 22.96 14.75
C PHE A 274 -3.96 23.80 14.90
N VAL A 275 -3.90 24.97 14.24
CA VAL A 275 -2.75 25.88 14.39
C VAL A 275 -2.63 26.39 15.82
N LYS A 276 -3.73 26.77 16.47
CA LYS A 276 -3.71 27.24 17.87
C LYS A 276 -3.28 26.15 18.84
N GLU A 277 -3.88 24.96 18.74
CA GLU A 277 -3.57 23.83 19.61
C GLU A 277 -2.08 23.44 19.50
N MET A 278 -1.52 23.39 18.28
CA MET A 278 -0.09 23.14 18.10
C MET A 278 0.79 24.24 18.72
N LYS A 279 0.39 25.52 18.62
CA LYS A 279 1.11 26.62 19.27
C LYS A 279 1.07 26.49 20.80
N GLU A 280 -0.08 26.11 21.37
CA GLU A 280 -0.24 25.86 22.80
C GLU A 280 0.60 24.67 23.30
N LEU A 281 0.87 23.69 22.43
CA LEU A 281 1.80 22.57 22.65
C LEU A 281 3.28 22.94 22.39
N GLY A 282 3.61 24.23 22.31
CA GLY A 282 4.99 24.72 22.16
C GLY A 282 5.51 24.86 20.72
N TYR A 283 4.72 24.49 19.70
CA TYR A 283 5.12 24.63 18.29
C TYR A 283 4.79 26.01 17.71
N GLU A 284 5.25 27.07 18.38
CA GLU A 284 4.83 28.45 18.12
C GLU A 284 5.23 29.00 16.74
N ASN A 285 6.42 28.61 16.26
CA ASN A 285 7.10 29.23 15.12
C ASN A 285 7.13 28.36 13.86
N LEU A 286 6.13 27.50 13.67
CA LEU A 286 6.05 26.66 12.48
C LEU A 286 5.60 27.46 11.24
N SER A 287 6.26 27.19 10.11
CA SER A 287 5.85 27.73 8.82
C SER A 287 4.52 27.11 8.34
N PRO A 288 3.76 27.78 7.45
CA PRO A 288 2.57 27.20 6.83
C PRO A 288 2.81 25.82 6.20
N ASN A 289 3.97 25.62 5.57
CA ASN A 289 4.34 24.34 4.95
C ASN A 289 4.45 23.22 5.99
N ARG A 290 4.96 23.50 7.20
CA ARG A 290 5.08 22.50 8.27
C ARG A 290 3.71 22.08 8.80
N PHE A 291 2.77 23.01 8.94
CA PHE A 291 1.39 22.65 9.27
C PHE A 291 0.73 21.77 8.20
N VAL A 292 1.00 22.07 6.92
CA VAL A 292 0.52 21.23 5.82
C VAL A 292 1.14 19.83 5.87
N GLU A 293 2.42 19.71 6.17
CA GLU A 293 3.13 18.44 6.34
C GLU A 293 2.50 17.60 7.47
N LEU A 294 2.35 18.18 8.66
CA LEU A 294 1.69 17.53 9.80
C LEU A 294 0.29 17.00 9.46
N LYS A 295 -0.55 17.82 8.81
CA LYS A 295 -1.90 17.38 8.41
C LYS A 295 -1.90 16.34 7.30
N LYS A 296 -0.91 16.35 6.41
CA LYS A 296 -0.76 15.33 5.36
C LYS A 296 -0.40 13.96 5.93
N SER A 297 0.53 13.92 6.89
CA SER A 297 0.88 12.69 7.60
C SER A 297 -0.22 12.22 8.53
N GLY A 298 -1.16 13.09 8.91
CA GLY A 298 -2.32 12.73 9.72
C GLY A 298 -2.13 12.98 11.21
N VAL A 299 -1.14 13.80 11.58
CA VAL A 299 -0.84 14.14 12.97
C VAL A 299 -2.03 14.88 13.62
N ASP A 300 -2.38 14.44 14.83
CA ASP A 300 -3.39 15.04 15.71
C ASP A 300 -2.72 15.58 16.99
N THR A 301 -3.37 16.53 17.66
CA THR A 301 -2.84 17.23 18.84
C THR A 301 -2.99 16.40 20.12
N LYS A 302 -4.04 15.57 20.23
CA LYS A 302 -4.32 14.77 21.44
C LYS A 302 -3.22 13.75 21.79
N PRO A 303 -2.65 12.99 20.83
CA PRO A 303 -1.49 12.14 21.12
C PRO A 303 -0.31 12.93 21.69
N ILE A 304 -0.02 14.12 21.15
CA ILE A 304 1.12 14.95 21.58
C ILE A 304 0.98 15.32 23.06
N SER A 305 -0.19 15.83 23.48
CA SER A 305 -0.43 16.14 24.90
C SER A 305 -0.28 14.90 25.80
N SER A 306 -0.72 13.73 25.31
CA SER A 306 -0.59 12.48 26.05
C SER A 306 0.87 12.02 26.18
N LEU A 307 1.73 12.35 25.20
CA LEU A 307 3.16 12.06 25.26
C LEU A 307 3.85 12.96 26.28
N GLU A 308 3.49 14.24 26.34
CA GLU A 308 3.99 15.16 27.38
C GLU A 308 3.62 14.68 28.79
N GLU A 309 2.38 14.20 29.00
CA GLU A 309 1.95 13.61 30.28
C GLU A 309 2.74 12.36 30.67
N LEU A 310 3.24 11.60 29.69
CA LEU A 310 4.13 10.45 29.89
C LEU A 310 5.61 10.85 30.06
N GLY A 311 5.92 12.15 30.01
CA GLY A 311 7.27 12.69 30.19
C GLY A 311 8.09 12.80 28.91
N PHE A 312 7.47 12.63 27.73
CA PHE A 312 8.11 12.87 26.43
C PHE A 312 7.76 14.29 25.97
N SER A 313 8.58 15.27 26.36
CA SER A 313 8.48 16.66 25.90
C SER A 313 9.46 16.95 24.75
N ASP A 314 9.37 18.16 24.18
CA ASP A 314 10.34 18.69 23.21
C ASP A 314 10.50 17.82 21.94
N ILE A 315 9.40 17.18 21.52
CA ILE A 315 9.37 16.31 20.34
C ILE A 315 9.49 17.17 19.08
N SER A 316 10.34 16.76 18.13
CA SER A 316 10.47 17.49 16.86
C SER A 316 9.26 17.25 15.95
N VAL A 317 9.00 18.16 15.01
CA VAL A 317 7.94 17.97 14.01
C VAL A 317 8.22 16.74 13.15
N GLU A 318 9.49 16.49 12.82
CA GLU A 318 9.94 15.30 12.10
C GLU A 318 9.56 14.03 12.87
N THR A 319 9.85 13.98 14.17
CA THR A 319 9.51 12.85 15.02
C THR A 319 8.00 12.64 15.15
N LEU A 320 7.20 13.72 15.23
CA LEU A 320 5.73 13.60 15.21
C LEU A 320 5.21 12.98 13.91
N VAL A 321 5.82 13.35 12.79
CA VAL A 321 5.51 12.78 11.48
C VAL A 321 5.92 11.31 11.44
N GLU A 322 7.13 10.96 11.86
CA GLU A 322 7.61 9.57 11.90
C GLU A 322 6.74 8.68 12.79
N LEU A 323 6.34 9.15 13.98
CA LEU A 323 5.42 8.39 14.84
C LEU A 323 4.12 8.05 14.12
N GLN A 324 3.58 8.98 13.32
CA GLN A 324 2.35 8.78 12.59
C GLN A 324 2.57 7.90 11.34
N ASP A 325 3.65 8.12 10.59
CA ASP A 325 3.98 7.38 9.37
C ASP A 325 4.33 5.90 9.66
N HIS A 326 4.87 5.61 10.85
CA HIS A 326 5.19 4.26 11.33
C HIS A 326 4.07 3.63 12.20
N ASP A 327 2.87 4.23 12.24
CA ASP A 327 1.72 3.73 13.02
C ASP A 327 2.03 3.50 14.51
N VAL A 328 2.88 4.35 15.11
CA VAL A 328 3.24 4.31 16.53
C VAL A 328 2.12 4.95 17.36
N SER A 329 1.06 4.17 17.59
CA SER A 329 -0.10 4.65 18.34
C SER A 329 0.16 4.84 19.84
N MET A 330 -0.59 5.74 20.48
CA MET A 330 -0.60 5.88 21.96
C MET A 330 -0.92 4.57 22.70
N LYS A 331 -1.71 3.68 22.09
CA LYS A 331 -2.00 2.35 22.64
C LYS A 331 -0.74 1.50 22.68
N TYR A 332 0.01 1.47 21.57
CA TYR A 332 1.27 0.74 21.48
C TYR A 332 2.30 1.26 22.50
N ILE A 333 2.47 2.59 22.60
CA ILE A 333 3.37 3.22 23.57
C ILE A 333 3.00 2.82 25.01
N LYS A 334 1.73 2.94 25.40
CA LYS A 334 1.27 2.57 26.74
C LYS A 334 1.50 1.09 27.04
N GLN A 335 1.16 0.21 26.09
CA GLN A 335 1.38 -1.24 26.24
C GLN A 335 2.86 -1.59 26.34
N MET A 336 3.74 -0.89 25.61
CA MET A 336 5.18 -1.07 25.72
C MET A 336 5.68 -0.64 27.10
N LEU A 337 5.29 0.54 27.59
CA LEU A 337 5.66 1.00 28.93
C LEU A 337 5.20 0.04 30.04
N GLU A 338 3.99 -0.54 29.91
CA GLU A 338 3.46 -1.54 30.85
C GLU A 338 4.31 -2.82 30.93
N THR A 339 5.14 -3.11 29.92
CA THR A 339 6.05 -4.27 29.97
C THR A 339 7.17 -4.10 30.98
N GLY A 340 7.46 -2.86 31.40
CA GLY A 340 8.64 -2.51 32.18
C GLY A 340 9.90 -2.27 31.34
N ILE A 341 9.75 -2.13 30.01
CA ILE A 341 10.85 -1.76 29.12
C ILE A 341 11.46 -0.42 29.50
N LYS A 342 12.78 -0.32 29.44
CA LYS A 342 13.50 0.94 29.66
C LYS A 342 13.60 1.72 28.35
N ILE A 343 12.88 2.83 28.29
CA ILE A 343 12.88 3.78 27.17
C ILE A 343 13.69 5.02 27.55
N ASN A 344 14.52 5.51 26.63
CA ASN A 344 15.30 6.73 26.80
C ASN A 344 14.78 7.88 25.93
N SER A 345 14.17 7.57 24.79
CA SER A 345 13.63 8.56 23.85
C SER A 345 12.33 8.07 23.24
N ILE A 346 11.49 9.00 22.77
CA ILE A 346 10.30 8.67 21.99
C ILE A 346 10.65 7.89 20.70
N ASN A 347 11.85 8.14 20.14
CA ASN A 347 12.33 7.44 18.94
C ASN A 347 12.53 5.93 19.18
N ASP A 348 12.77 5.50 20.43
CA ASP A 348 12.91 4.08 20.74
C ASP A 348 11.62 3.30 20.36
N PHE A 349 10.44 3.93 20.45
CA PHE A 349 9.19 3.30 20.02
C PHE A 349 9.07 3.20 18.51
N ILE A 350 9.63 4.17 17.77
CA ILE A 350 9.71 4.16 16.31
C ILE A 350 10.60 2.99 15.90
N ASP A 351 11.83 2.92 16.43
CA ASP A 351 12.79 1.85 16.14
C ASP A 351 12.19 0.46 16.41
N LEU A 352 11.54 0.27 17.56
CA LEU A 352 10.87 -0.98 17.91
C LEU A 352 9.74 -1.32 16.93
N LYS A 353 8.95 -0.31 16.54
CA LYS A 353 7.77 -0.49 15.68
C LYS A 353 8.17 -0.78 14.24
N GLU A 354 9.22 -0.12 13.73
CA GLU A 354 9.81 -0.38 12.41
C GLU A 354 10.30 -1.82 12.25
N HIS A 355 10.76 -2.44 13.34
CA HIS A 355 11.21 -3.83 13.38
C HIS A 355 10.13 -4.80 13.88
N ASP A 356 8.86 -4.39 13.86
CA ASP A 356 7.69 -5.20 14.25
C ASP A 356 7.74 -5.78 15.68
N VAL A 357 8.56 -5.20 16.56
CA VAL A 357 8.69 -5.67 17.94
C VAL A 357 7.38 -5.42 18.69
N THR A 358 6.79 -6.49 19.23
CA THR A 358 5.49 -6.39 19.91
C THR A 358 5.60 -6.24 21.42
N PRO A 359 4.64 -5.60 22.11
CA PRO A 359 4.61 -5.55 23.57
C PRO A 359 4.62 -6.95 24.22
N LYS A 360 3.99 -7.94 23.57
CA LYS A 360 4.01 -9.33 24.04
C LYS A 360 5.41 -9.94 23.99
N TYR A 361 6.16 -9.69 22.90
CA TYR A 361 7.53 -10.15 22.78
C TYR A 361 8.41 -9.55 23.88
N VAL A 362 8.37 -8.22 24.04
CA VAL A 362 9.14 -7.50 25.07
C VAL A 362 8.79 -7.97 26.47
N LYS A 363 7.49 -8.13 26.78
CA LYS A 363 7.05 -8.62 28.09
C LYS A 363 7.61 -10.01 28.40
N ASN A 364 7.47 -10.94 27.46
CA ASN A 364 8.01 -12.29 27.61
C ASN A 364 9.54 -12.31 27.69
N LEU A 365 10.20 -11.40 26.96
CA LEU A 365 11.65 -11.25 27.00
C LEU A 365 12.12 -10.80 28.39
N ILE A 366 11.46 -9.81 28.98
CA ILE A 366 11.73 -9.35 30.35
C ILE A 366 11.45 -10.46 31.37
N ASP A 367 10.32 -11.17 31.22
CA ASP A 367 9.91 -12.25 32.11
C ASP A 367 10.83 -13.49 32.01
N SER A 368 11.63 -13.62 30.95
CA SER A 368 12.68 -14.64 30.84
C SER A 368 13.86 -14.42 31.80
N GLY A 369 13.97 -13.23 32.39
CA GLY A 369 15.09 -12.83 33.25
C GLY A 369 16.31 -12.30 32.49
N LEU A 370 16.22 -12.13 31.16
CA LEU A 370 17.28 -11.54 30.35
C LEU A 370 17.57 -10.10 30.77
N ARG A 371 18.87 -9.80 30.93
CA ARG A 371 19.36 -8.41 31.07
C ARG A 371 19.83 -7.90 29.72
N TYR A 372 18.96 -7.20 28.99
CA TYR A 372 19.34 -6.41 27.81
C TYR A 372 19.91 -5.05 28.26
N LYS A 373 20.76 -4.43 27.42
CA LYS A 373 21.40 -3.13 27.72
C LYS A 373 20.73 -1.97 27.00
N SER A 374 20.17 -2.24 25.82
CA SER A 374 19.68 -1.21 24.90
C SER A 374 18.46 -1.69 24.11
N ILE A 375 17.77 -0.76 23.44
CA ILE A 375 16.69 -1.09 22.50
C ILE A 375 17.19 -1.87 21.28
N PRO A 376 18.35 -1.52 20.67
CA PRO A 376 18.99 -2.36 19.66
C PRO A 376 19.15 -3.82 20.08
N ASP A 377 19.49 -4.12 21.34
CA ASP A 377 19.60 -5.51 21.81
C ASP A 377 18.27 -6.29 21.65
N ILE A 378 17.13 -5.64 21.88
CA ILE A 378 15.80 -6.25 21.74
C ILE A 378 15.47 -6.45 20.26
N ILE A 379 15.78 -5.44 19.44
CA ILE A 379 15.56 -5.46 17.99
C ILE A 379 16.41 -6.57 17.35
N ASP A 380 17.67 -6.71 17.74
CA ASP A 380 18.58 -7.74 17.24
C ASP A 380 18.05 -9.14 17.55
N LEU A 381 17.60 -9.38 18.79
CA LEU A 381 17.01 -10.67 19.17
C LEU A 381 15.74 -10.98 18.38
N TYR A 382 14.86 -9.99 18.20
CA TYR A 382 13.63 -10.17 17.43
C TYR A 382 13.92 -10.44 15.94
N SER A 383 14.85 -9.68 15.36
CA SER A 383 15.21 -9.76 13.93
C SER A 383 15.95 -11.05 13.56
N HIS A 384 16.55 -11.74 14.54
CA HIS A 384 17.16 -13.07 14.38
C HIS A 384 16.22 -14.21 14.82
N ASP A 385 14.92 -13.94 14.92
CA ASP A 385 13.88 -14.92 15.29
C ASP A 385 14.10 -15.61 16.66
N VAL A 386 14.90 -14.98 17.54
CA VAL A 386 15.18 -15.52 18.87
C VAL A 386 13.94 -15.37 19.75
N SER A 387 13.26 -16.49 19.99
CA SER A 387 12.05 -16.50 20.82
C SER A 387 12.36 -16.27 22.32
N PRO A 388 11.46 -15.59 23.07
CA PRO A 388 11.63 -15.47 24.52
C PRO A 388 11.63 -16.81 25.26
N SER A 389 10.97 -17.84 24.72
CA SER A 389 11.02 -19.21 25.24
C SER A 389 12.40 -19.84 25.11
N TYR A 390 13.10 -19.60 24.00
CA TYR A 390 14.48 -20.07 23.81
C TYR A 390 15.39 -19.46 24.88
N ILE A 391 15.29 -18.15 25.08
CA ILE A 391 16.07 -17.42 26.08
C ILE A 391 15.76 -17.91 27.50
N LYS A 392 14.49 -18.10 27.84
CA LYS A 392 14.08 -18.63 29.14
C LYS A 392 14.70 -20.00 29.41
N ASN A 393 14.63 -20.92 28.44
CA ASN A 393 15.24 -22.25 28.58
C ASN A 393 16.76 -22.15 28.76
N LEU A 394 17.44 -21.25 28.04
CA LEU A 394 18.87 -21.00 28.23
C LEU A 394 19.20 -20.53 29.65
N MET A 395 18.37 -19.65 30.21
CA MET A 395 18.54 -19.15 31.58
C MET A 395 18.31 -20.24 32.63
N ASP A 396 17.40 -21.19 32.39
CA ASP A 396 17.12 -22.32 33.29
C ASP A 396 18.32 -23.28 33.43
N PHE A 397 19.20 -23.36 32.42
CA PHE A 397 20.48 -24.09 32.52
C PHE A 397 21.53 -23.37 33.37
N ASN A 398 21.22 -22.18 33.91
CA ASN A 398 22.13 -21.33 34.67
C ASN A 398 23.42 -20.99 33.89
N ILE A 399 23.32 -20.89 32.56
CA ILE A 399 24.46 -20.55 31.70
C ILE A 399 24.63 -19.03 31.70
N LYS A 400 25.86 -18.57 31.89
CA LYS A 400 26.17 -17.14 32.00
C LYS A 400 26.19 -16.48 30.62
N VAL A 401 25.12 -15.76 30.29
CA VAL A 401 25.04 -14.86 29.12
C VAL A 401 25.70 -13.51 29.46
N LYS A 402 26.60 -12.98 28.62
CA LYS A 402 27.23 -11.67 28.82
C LYS A 402 26.62 -10.58 27.93
N ALA A 403 26.23 -10.96 26.72
CA ALA A 403 25.60 -10.09 25.73
C ALA A 403 24.49 -10.85 24.99
N VAL A 404 23.55 -10.11 24.41
CA VAL A 404 22.48 -10.71 23.58
C VAL A 404 23.03 -11.35 22.31
N HIS A 405 24.17 -10.86 21.79
CA HIS A 405 24.85 -11.46 20.65
C HIS A 405 25.27 -12.90 20.95
N ASP A 406 25.70 -13.22 22.17
CA ASP A 406 26.02 -14.60 22.55
C ASP A 406 24.81 -15.54 22.39
N ILE A 407 23.58 -15.04 22.59
CA ILE A 407 22.34 -15.82 22.41
C ILE A 407 22.04 -16.00 20.92
N ILE A 408 22.20 -14.93 20.15
CA ILE A 408 21.98 -14.93 18.70
C ILE A 408 22.94 -15.92 18.04
N ASP A 409 24.20 -15.95 18.47
CA ASP A 409 25.20 -16.88 17.96
C ASP A 409 24.77 -18.33 18.23
N LEU A 410 24.43 -18.70 19.48
CA LEU A 410 23.93 -20.04 19.77
C LEU A 410 22.74 -20.44 18.89
N TYR A 411 21.78 -19.52 18.71
CA TYR A 411 20.59 -19.78 17.91
C TYR A 411 20.94 -19.99 16.43
N SER A 412 21.87 -19.18 15.90
CA SER A 412 22.32 -19.25 14.51
C SER A 412 23.14 -20.50 14.21
N HIS A 413 23.74 -21.10 15.24
CA HIS A 413 24.48 -22.36 15.18
C HIS A 413 23.64 -23.58 15.59
N ASP A 414 22.30 -23.46 15.51
CA ASP A 414 21.33 -24.52 15.77
C ASP A 414 21.43 -25.17 17.17
N VAL A 415 22.01 -24.44 18.14
CA VAL A 415 22.15 -24.92 19.52
C VAL A 415 20.79 -24.84 20.21
N SER A 416 20.05 -25.95 20.20
CA SER A 416 18.73 -26.04 20.86
C SER A 416 18.83 -26.27 22.38
N PRO A 417 17.83 -25.87 23.18
CA PRO A 417 17.78 -26.22 24.60
C PRO A 417 17.80 -27.73 24.86
N GLN A 418 17.19 -28.51 23.96
CA GLN A 418 17.21 -29.97 24.03
C GLN A 418 18.64 -30.49 23.89
N TYR A 419 19.40 -29.98 22.91
CA TYR A 419 20.80 -30.34 22.72
C TYR A 419 21.64 -30.04 23.97
N ILE A 420 21.47 -28.85 24.57
CA ILE A 420 22.17 -28.49 25.81
C ILE A 420 21.84 -29.46 26.95
N GLN A 421 20.55 -29.76 27.16
CA GLN A 421 20.13 -30.71 28.19
C GLN A 421 20.75 -32.09 27.98
N GLU A 422 20.76 -32.59 26.75
CA GLU A 422 21.32 -33.91 26.46
C GLU A 422 22.84 -33.98 26.64
N LEU A 423 23.57 -32.90 26.32
CA LEU A 423 24.99 -32.78 26.64
C LEU A 423 25.21 -32.84 28.16
N MET A 424 24.41 -32.10 28.93
CA MET A 424 24.48 -32.07 30.40
C MET A 424 24.15 -33.44 31.01
N ASP A 425 23.18 -34.16 30.45
CA ASP A 425 22.82 -35.53 30.87
C ASP A 425 23.96 -36.53 30.61
N CYS A 426 24.77 -36.29 29.58
CA CYS A 426 26.02 -37.01 29.33
C CYS A 426 27.17 -36.54 30.25
N GLY A 427 26.91 -35.69 31.25
CA GLY A 427 27.91 -35.21 32.19
C GLY A 427 28.86 -34.16 31.62
N VAL A 428 28.56 -33.59 30.45
CA VAL A 428 29.36 -32.50 29.87
C VAL A 428 29.19 -31.23 30.72
N LYS A 429 30.30 -30.70 31.21
CA LYS A 429 30.32 -29.47 32.02
C LYS A 429 30.48 -28.24 31.14
N ILE A 430 29.36 -27.58 30.85
CA ILE A 430 29.33 -26.33 30.08
C ILE A 430 29.79 -25.16 30.96
N LYS A 431 30.79 -24.41 30.49
CA LYS A 431 31.39 -23.26 31.21
C LYS A 431 31.22 -21.93 30.49
N SER A 432 30.99 -21.95 29.18
CA SER A 432 30.79 -20.80 28.30
C SER A 432 29.87 -21.20 27.15
N LEU A 433 29.26 -20.19 26.52
CA LEU A 433 28.41 -20.37 25.34
C LEU A 433 29.21 -20.76 24.11
N GLU A 434 30.42 -20.21 23.97
CA GLU A 434 31.37 -20.57 22.90
C GLU A 434 31.63 -22.09 22.81
N HIS A 435 31.74 -22.79 23.95
CA HIS A 435 31.91 -24.25 23.92
C HIS A 435 30.68 -24.99 23.37
N LEU A 436 29.47 -24.45 23.55
CA LEU A 436 28.26 -25.06 23.00
C LEU A 436 28.23 -24.92 21.48
N THR A 437 28.59 -23.74 21.00
CA THR A 437 28.73 -23.46 19.57
C THR A 437 29.79 -24.37 18.95
N GLU A 438 30.99 -24.45 19.53
CA GLU A 438 32.05 -25.34 19.04
C GLU A 438 31.60 -26.82 18.99
N LEU A 439 30.95 -27.31 20.05
CA LEU A 439 30.47 -28.70 20.05
C LEU A 439 29.41 -28.97 18.98
N ALA A 440 28.49 -28.01 18.75
CA ALA A 440 27.44 -28.13 17.74
C ALA A 440 28.04 -28.09 16.32
N ASP A 441 28.91 -27.12 16.05
CA ASP A 441 29.55 -26.92 14.74
C ASP A 441 30.42 -28.10 14.32
N HIS A 442 31.08 -28.74 15.28
CA HIS A 442 31.92 -29.93 15.05
C HIS A 442 31.15 -31.25 15.20
N GLY A 443 29.81 -31.22 15.14
CA GLY A 443 28.98 -32.43 15.03
C GLY A 443 28.91 -33.30 16.28
N VAL A 444 29.30 -32.78 17.45
CA VAL A 444 29.29 -33.55 18.70
C VAL A 444 27.86 -33.69 19.23
N SER A 445 27.18 -34.76 18.81
CA SER A 445 25.83 -35.08 19.29
C SER A 445 25.83 -35.78 20.65
N ALA A 446 24.70 -35.71 21.36
CA ALA A 446 24.53 -36.45 22.60
C ALA A 446 24.52 -37.98 22.38
N ASP A 447 24.05 -38.44 21.23
CA ASP A 447 24.07 -39.87 20.89
C ASP A 447 25.49 -40.36 20.62
N TYR A 448 26.31 -39.56 19.94
CA TYR A 448 27.75 -39.81 19.81
C TYR A 448 28.41 -39.91 21.19
N LEU A 449 28.13 -38.98 22.09
CA LEU A 449 28.64 -39.01 23.47
C LEU A 449 28.18 -40.26 24.25
N LYS A 450 26.91 -40.63 24.20
CA LYS A 450 26.39 -41.84 24.87
C LYS A 450 27.06 -43.10 24.36
N LYS A 451 27.29 -43.20 23.04
CA LYS A 451 28.04 -44.31 22.43
C LYS A 451 29.50 -44.31 22.89
N LEU A 452 30.16 -43.15 22.85
CA LEU A 452 31.54 -42.98 23.29
C LEU A 452 31.73 -43.38 24.76
N GLN A 453 30.79 -43.02 25.64
CA GLN A 453 30.83 -43.42 27.04
C GLN A 453 30.71 -44.94 27.26
N LYS A 454 29.89 -45.62 26.45
CA LYS A 454 29.75 -47.09 26.52
C LYS A 454 31.03 -47.83 26.14
N THR A 455 31.93 -47.20 25.38
CA THR A 455 33.24 -47.78 25.03
C THR A 455 34.15 -47.91 26.26
N GLY A 456 33.93 -47.10 27.31
CA GLY A 456 34.82 -46.97 28.46
C GLY A 456 36.00 -46.02 28.22
N TYR A 457 36.12 -45.41 27.04
CA TYR A 457 37.10 -44.36 26.76
C TYR A 457 36.81 -43.10 27.57
N GLN A 458 37.85 -42.51 28.15
CA GLN A 458 37.77 -41.26 28.90
C GLN A 458 38.61 -40.17 28.24
N PHE A 459 37.94 -39.23 27.57
CA PHE A 459 38.57 -38.01 27.04
C PHE A 459 38.91 -37.04 28.18
N LYS A 460 40.00 -36.28 28.05
CA LYS A 460 40.51 -35.38 29.10
C LYS A 460 39.77 -34.03 29.14
N ASN A 461 39.34 -33.55 27.98
CA ASN A 461 38.71 -32.24 27.82
C ASN A 461 37.88 -32.19 26.52
N LEU A 462 37.12 -31.11 26.32
CA LEU A 462 36.26 -30.95 25.15
C LEU A 462 37.03 -30.87 23.83
N LYS A 463 38.27 -30.36 23.83
CA LYS A 463 39.08 -30.30 22.61
C LYS A 463 39.42 -31.70 22.10
N GLU A 464 39.74 -32.63 23.00
CA GLU A 464 40.00 -34.03 22.65
C GLU A 464 38.75 -34.68 22.03
N LEU A 465 37.58 -34.39 22.60
CA LEU A 465 36.30 -34.88 22.09
C LEU A 465 35.96 -34.30 20.70
N ILE A 466 36.06 -32.98 20.55
CA ILE A 466 35.83 -32.27 19.28
C ILE A 466 36.78 -32.81 18.21
N HIS A 467 38.06 -32.95 18.54
CA HIS A 467 39.07 -33.43 17.59
C HIS A 467 38.74 -34.83 17.06
N ILE A 468 38.31 -35.77 17.93
CA ILE A 468 37.89 -37.11 17.50
C ILE A 468 36.61 -37.03 16.63
N ALA A 469 35.63 -36.23 17.03
CA ALA A 469 34.35 -36.12 16.31
C ALA A 469 34.49 -35.43 14.94
N GLU A 470 35.32 -34.39 14.83
CA GLU A 470 35.61 -33.66 13.60
C GLU A 470 36.30 -34.55 12.54
N HIS A 471 37.03 -35.58 12.98
CA HIS A 471 37.64 -36.58 12.10
C HIS A 471 36.72 -37.79 11.86
N GLU A 472 35.44 -37.68 12.20
CA GLU A 472 34.40 -38.70 11.95
C GLU A 472 34.71 -40.08 12.54
N VAL A 473 35.51 -40.14 13.60
CA VAL A 473 35.86 -41.42 14.22
C VAL A 473 34.67 -41.96 15.01
N GLU A 474 34.05 -43.03 14.51
CA GLU A 474 32.92 -43.67 15.18
C GLU A 474 33.32 -44.35 16.51
N PRO A 475 32.49 -44.28 17.58
CA PRO A 475 32.77 -44.94 18.86
C PRO A 475 32.99 -46.46 18.79
N GLU A 476 32.40 -47.11 17.78
CA GLU A 476 32.58 -48.52 17.49
C GLU A 476 34.06 -48.84 17.18
N PHE A 477 34.76 -47.98 16.45
CA PHE A 477 36.20 -48.11 16.15
C PHE A 477 37.04 -48.09 17.44
N ILE A 478 36.74 -47.15 18.34
CA ILE A 478 37.42 -47.05 19.63
C ILE A 478 37.14 -48.29 20.49
N THR A 479 35.91 -48.79 20.49
CA THR A 479 35.52 -50.02 21.19
C THR A 479 36.36 -51.22 20.73
N GLU A 480 36.58 -51.32 19.42
CA GLU A 480 37.39 -52.38 18.82
C GLU A 480 38.86 -52.32 19.26
N LEU A 481 39.48 -51.14 19.21
CA LEU A 481 40.85 -50.95 19.68
C LEU A 481 41.01 -51.28 21.17
N LEU A 482 40.05 -50.89 22.01
CA LEU A 482 40.05 -51.22 23.44
C LEU A 482 39.91 -52.73 23.68
N LYS A 483 39.04 -53.43 22.94
CA LYS A 483 38.93 -54.90 22.99
C LYS A 483 40.22 -55.58 22.56
N MET A 484 40.96 -54.98 21.63
CA MET A 484 42.28 -55.44 21.25
C MET A 484 43.37 -55.13 22.29
N GLY A 485 43.06 -54.45 23.40
CA GLY A 485 43.97 -54.19 24.50
C GLY A 485 44.71 -52.84 24.42
N TYR A 486 44.36 -51.98 23.46
CA TYR A 486 44.94 -50.64 23.33
C TYR A 486 44.26 -49.65 24.28
N ASN A 487 44.50 -49.80 25.59
CA ASN A 487 43.77 -49.07 26.64
C ASN A 487 44.34 -47.68 27.00
N LYS A 488 45.38 -47.22 26.31
CA LYS A 488 46.09 -45.96 26.60
C LYS A 488 46.23 -45.10 25.34
N LEU A 489 45.10 -44.78 24.73
CA LEU A 489 45.04 -43.96 23.52
C LEU A 489 44.66 -42.52 23.88
N ASN A 490 45.26 -41.55 23.18
CA ASN A 490 44.77 -40.16 23.12
C ASN A 490 44.07 -39.94 21.76
N ASP A 491 43.33 -38.85 21.64
CA ASP A 491 42.74 -38.38 20.38
C ASP A 491 43.66 -38.52 19.17
N THR A 492 44.88 -37.96 19.21
CA THR A 492 45.78 -37.98 18.05
C THR A 492 46.11 -39.40 17.60
N THR A 493 46.31 -40.32 18.56
CA THR A 493 46.61 -41.72 18.23
C THR A 493 45.37 -42.42 17.68
N ILE A 494 44.18 -42.14 18.22
CA ILE A 494 42.92 -42.71 17.72
C ILE A 494 42.69 -42.27 16.28
N ILE A 495 42.81 -40.96 16.02
CA ILE A 495 42.60 -40.35 14.71
C ILE A 495 43.59 -40.93 13.70
N HIS A 496 44.89 -40.96 14.01
CA HIS A 496 45.84 -41.54 13.07
C HIS A 496 45.56 -43.04 12.85
N LEU A 497 45.26 -43.83 13.89
CA LEU A 497 44.90 -45.23 13.68
C LEU A 497 43.67 -45.39 12.76
N PHE A 498 42.70 -44.48 12.86
CA PHE A 498 41.53 -44.44 11.98
C PHE A 498 41.92 -44.05 10.54
N GLU A 499 42.70 -42.99 10.36
CA GLU A 499 43.17 -42.51 9.05
C GLU A 499 44.07 -43.50 8.31
N TYR A 500 44.83 -44.33 9.03
CA TYR A 500 45.63 -45.42 8.47
C TYR A 500 44.82 -46.73 8.31
N ASP A 501 43.49 -46.70 8.44
CA ASP A 501 42.59 -47.86 8.29
C ASP A 501 42.96 -49.05 9.20
N ILE A 502 43.44 -48.78 10.41
CA ILE A 502 43.88 -49.83 11.36
C ILE A 502 42.67 -50.48 12.04
N THR A 503 42.06 -51.45 11.36
CA THR A 503 40.87 -52.18 11.84
C THR A 503 41.21 -53.26 12.88
N ALA A 504 40.19 -53.72 13.63
CA ALA A 504 40.35 -54.89 14.50
C ALA A 504 40.79 -56.14 13.73
N ASP A 505 40.24 -56.36 12.54
CA ASP A 505 40.58 -57.53 11.71
C ASP A 505 42.05 -57.50 11.30
N TYR A 506 42.55 -56.35 10.86
CA TYR A 506 43.97 -56.16 10.56
C TYR A 506 44.86 -56.52 11.76
N ILE A 507 44.50 -56.03 12.96
CA ILE A 507 45.23 -56.38 14.19
C ILE A 507 45.15 -57.89 14.47
N ILE A 508 43.95 -58.49 14.40
CA ILE A 508 43.73 -59.92 14.67
C ILE A 508 44.58 -60.79 13.74
N GLU A 509 44.65 -60.47 12.45
CA GLU A 509 45.44 -61.22 11.49
C GLU A 509 46.94 -61.14 11.79
N LEU A 510 47.46 -59.95 12.13
CA LEU A 510 48.84 -59.78 12.56
C LEU A 510 49.16 -60.59 13.83
N ARG A 511 48.23 -60.65 14.79
CA ARG A 511 48.38 -61.49 16.00
C ARG A 511 48.46 -62.97 15.67
N GLN A 512 47.60 -63.48 14.77
CA GLN A 512 47.64 -64.88 14.33
C GLN A 512 49.00 -65.27 13.70
N LEU A 513 49.73 -64.29 13.17
CA LEU A 513 51.06 -64.47 12.59
C LEU A 513 52.21 -64.26 13.60
N GLY A 514 51.90 -64.05 14.89
CA GLY A 514 52.85 -63.94 16.00
C GLY A 514 53.21 -62.50 16.40
N TYR A 515 52.49 -61.50 15.91
CA TYR A 515 52.73 -60.08 16.23
C TYR A 515 51.75 -59.55 17.27
N ASP A 516 51.71 -60.19 18.44
CA ASP A 516 50.68 -59.96 19.47
C ASP A 516 50.67 -58.55 20.11
N ASN A 517 51.85 -57.92 20.18
CA ASN A 517 52.12 -56.73 21.00
C ASN A 517 52.67 -55.55 20.19
N LEU A 518 52.19 -55.34 18.97
CA LEU A 518 52.53 -54.14 18.22
C LEU A 518 52.03 -52.89 18.96
N THR A 519 52.86 -51.87 19.04
CA THR A 519 52.44 -50.55 19.52
C THR A 519 51.62 -49.83 18.44
N PRO A 520 50.76 -48.84 18.77
CA PRO A 520 50.05 -48.04 17.77
C PRO A 520 50.97 -47.47 16.68
N LYS A 521 52.15 -46.99 17.07
CA LYS A 521 53.16 -46.49 16.12
C LYS A 521 53.64 -47.57 15.15
N GLN A 522 53.81 -48.80 15.62
CA GLN A 522 54.22 -49.90 14.76
C GLN A 522 53.09 -50.37 13.86
N LEU A 523 51.83 -50.34 14.33
CA LEU A 523 50.68 -50.62 13.48
C LEU A 523 50.55 -49.60 12.34
N MET A 524 50.67 -48.31 12.66
CA MET A 524 50.68 -47.24 11.65
C MET A 524 51.83 -47.42 10.66
N SER A 525 53.06 -47.67 11.13
CA SER A 525 54.17 -47.95 10.21
C SER A 525 53.96 -49.22 9.39
N PHE A 526 53.33 -50.26 9.94
CA PHE A 526 52.99 -51.44 9.13
C PHE A 526 52.01 -51.07 8.02
N ALA A 527 50.95 -50.33 8.32
CA ALA A 527 49.98 -49.91 7.30
C ALA A 527 50.58 -48.92 6.28
N GLU A 528 51.40 -47.97 6.73
CA GLU A 528 52.13 -47.01 5.88
C GLU A 528 53.00 -47.72 4.84
N PHE A 529 53.59 -48.86 5.20
CA PHE A 529 54.41 -49.68 4.30
C PHE A 529 53.65 -50.89 3.72
N GLU A 530 52.32 -50.87 3.75
CA GLU A 530 51.43 -51.90 3.19
C GLU A 530 51.73 -53.33 3.71
N ILE A 531 52.15 -53.43 4.97
CA ILE A 531 52.53 -54.67 5.64
C ILE A 531 51.29 -55.32 6.25
N ASP A 532 50.56 -56.06 5.41
CA ASP A 532 49.41 -56.86 5.84
C ASP A 532 49.77 -58.31 6.20
N ALA A 533 48.75 -59.10 6.51
CA ALA A 533 48.92 -60.52 6.83
C ALA A 533 49.48 -61.33 5.65
N ASP A 534 49.16 -60.97 4.42
CA ASP A 534 49.58 -61.68 3.23
C ASP A 534 51.04 -61.39 2.88
N PHE A 535 51.49 -60.15 3.05
CA PHE A 535 52.90 -59.75 3.01
C PHE A 535 53.73 -60.60 3.98
N ILE A 536 53.30 -60.70 5.24
CA ILE A 536 54.00 -61.49 6.26
C ILE A 536 53.98 -62.98 5.93
N LYS A 537 52.85 -63.54 5.44
CA LYS A 537 52.78 -64.94 4.99
C LYS A 537 53.73 -65.20 3.81
N LYS A 538 53.91 -64.23 2.88
CA LYS A 538 54.89 -64.33 1.76
C LYS A 538 56.32 -64.47 2.29
N LEU A 539 56.73 -63.61 3.23
CA LEU A 539 58.03 -63.70 3.90
C LEU A 539 58.22 -65.05 4.63
N GLN A 540 57.20 -65.52 5.35
CA GLN A 540 57.25 -66.80 6.05
C GLN A 540 57.39 -68.01 5.10
N LYS A 541 56.75 -67.97 3.92
CA LYS A 541 56.88 -68.98 2.86
C LYS A 541 58.31 -69.01 2.27
N MET A 542 58.95 -67.85 2.17
CA MET A 542 60.34 -67.71 1.73
C MET A 542 61.36 -68.15 2.79
N GLY A 543 60.91 -68.69 3.92
CA GLY A 543 61.76 -69.16 5.01
C GLY A 543 62.21 -68.05 5.97
N ILE A 544 61.79 -66.80 5.75
CA ILE A 544 62.11 -65.67 6.60
C ILE A 544 61.06 -65.61 7.74
N LYS A 545 61.41 -66.17 8.90
CA LYS A 545 60.51 -66.33 10.05
C LYS A 545 61.02 -65.59 11.29
N ASN A 546 60.11 -65.31 12.24
CA ASN A 546 60.42 -64.71 13.54
C ASN A 546 61.14 -63.34 13.47
N LEU A 547 60.78 -62.52 12.47
CA LEU A 547 61.32 -61.18 12.38
C LEU A 547 60.76 -60.29 13.49
N THR A 548 61.57 -59.35 13.97
CA THR A 548 61.07 -58.29 14.83
C THR A 548 60.29 -57.28 13.98
N PRO A 549 59.31 -56.54 14.54
CA PRO A 549 58.56 -55.54 13.78
C PRO A 549 59.46 -54.55 13.03
N LYS A 550 60.57 -54.13 13.66
CA LYS A 550 61.56 -53.26 13.02
C LYS A 550 62.19 -53.87 11.77
N LYS A 551 62.48 -55.17 11.78
CA LYS A 551 63.09 -55.85 10.62
C LYS A 551 62.09 -56.06 9.48
N ILE A 552 60.81 -56.21 9.80
CA ILE A 552 59.74 -56.32 8.79
C ILE A 552 59.54 -54.97 8.11
N ILE A 553 59.45 -53.90 8.88
CA ILE A 553 59.39 -52.53 8.36
C ILE A 553 60.60 -52.26 7.47
N GLN A 554 61.82 -52.57 7.92
CA GLN A 554 63.02 -52.40 7.10
C GLN A 554 62.99 -53.23 5.81
N ALA A 555 62.43 -54.44 5.85
CA ALA A 555 62.29 -55.28 4.66
C ALA A 555 61.31 -54.66 3.65
N ALA A 556 60.18 -54.13 4.12
CA ALA A 556 59.20 -53.41 3.30
C ALA A 556 59.78 -52.10 2.73
N GLU A 557 60.42 -51.28 3.58
CA GLU A 557 61.09 -50.01 3.20
C GLU A 557 62.15 -50.19 2.10
N SER A 558 62.87 -51.31 2.12
CA SER A 558 63.94 -51.58 1.18
C SER A 558 63.49 -52.13 -0.17
N GLU A 559 62.17 -52.27 -0.41
CA GLU A 559 61.59 -52.95 -1.58
C GLU A 559 62.20 -54.35 -1.80
N LEU A 560 62.73 -54.98 -0.74
CA LEU A 560 63.52 -56.22 -0.85
C LEU A 560 62.73 -57.37 -1.49
N LEU A 561 61.40 -57.27 -1.56
CA LEU A 561 60.51 -58.27 -2.14
C LEU A 561 60.28 -58.13 -3.65
N ASP A 562 60.49 -56.95 -4.25
CA ASP A 562 60.43 -56.79 -5.72
C ASP A 562 61.55 -57.58 -6.43
N PHE A 563 62.58 -57.99 -5.68
CA PHE A 563 63.67 -58.84 -6.16
C PHE A 563 63.40 -60.35 -6.13
N PHE A 564 62.26 -60.80 -5.58
CA PHE A 564 61.96 -62.23 -5.41
C PHE A 564 60.68 -62.69 -6.14
N ASP A 565 60.08 -61.84 -6.99
CA ASP A 565 58.92 -62.19 -7.83
C ASP A 565 59.28 -62.76 -9.22
N ASP A 566 60.54 -63.16 -9.44
CA ASP A 566 60.99 -63.91 -10.63
C ASP A 566 60.96 -65.44 -10.43
#